data_AF-A0A947HCR9-F1
#
_entry.id   AF-A0A947HCR9-F1
#
_cell.length_a   1.000
_cell.length_b   1.000
_cell.length_c   1.000
_cell.angle_alpha   90.00
_cell.angle_beta   90.00
_cell.angle_gamma   90.00
#
_symmetry.space_group_name_H-M   'P 1'
#
loop_
_entity.id
_entity.type
_entity.pdbx_description
1 polymer ?
#
loop_
_entity_poly.entity_id
_entity_poly.type
_entity_poly.pdbx_seq_one_letter_code
_entity_poly.pdbx_strand_id
1 'polypeptide(L)'
;MSTGLMIGPIFLQIQDLWLTLLTLALVFPLGRKYGHTLAKQGLNLDTAFQTGLRKWGFLFGFLTVCGLIAAIYKFPHLLNPWVLGVLEPAAWLAAKGGALFLAGMAGPLGKNAKKAEVIALYSLACFSTLGVQGLQGYFLRPISQSSLFERISSDGSILQSTNVSCTAAAFANALRLFEIEATEKEVARILGTRDSGTSQIQLLNGLRKYGLFGHYVSVLPEHLARMQRPAMVSVDLFVITHSILTYGSDTKGNILIIDPVSGKGKLTADQFRKKLKETQGVVLTDRPLPTVDAESPRFLQKQVQEILLHEKYLKERPSNWDNSTRAALKAFQIQWKIPATGQVDDLTWLLLTGPKQKMDHNEN
;
A
#
# COMPACT_ATOMS: atom_id res chain seq x y z
N MET A 1 29.18 14.70 1.10
CA MET A 1 28.18 15.30 0.20
C MET A 1 28.23 14.57 -1.14
N SER A 2 27.38 13.57 -1.36
CA SER A 2 27.29 12.89 -2.65
C SER A 2 26.43 13.73 -3.59
N THR A 3 27.00 14.14 -4.73
CA THR A 3 26.29 14.66 -5.90
C THR A 3 25.47 13.53 -6.56
N GLY A 4 24.51 12.97 -5.80
CA GLY A 4 23.42 12.16 -6.33
C GLY A 4 22.50 13.08 -7.12
N LEU A 5 22.96 13.42 -8.31
CA LEU A 5 22.33 14.30 -9.29
C LEU A 5 20.87 13.90 -9.53
N MET A 6 20.08 14.87 -9.98
CA MET A 6 18.66 14.80 -10.37
C MET A 6 18.34 13.82 -11.52
N ILE A 7 19.04 12.69 -11.62
CA ILE A 7 18.87 11.64 -12.61
C ILE A 7 17.56 10.88 -12.35
N GLY A 8 17.10 10.78 -11.09
CA GLY A 8 15.92 9.98 -10.72
C GLY A 8 14.64 10.29 -11.51
N PRO A 9 14.16 11.55 -11.56
CA PRO A 9 12.94 11.91 -12.28
C PRO A 9 13.07 11.72 -13.79
N ILE A 10 14.22 12.11 -14.36
CA ILE A 10 14.50 11.97 -15.80
C ILE A 10 14.56 10.48 -16.17
N PHE A 11 15.19 9.66 -15.34
CA PHE A 11 15.29 8.22 -15.57
C PHE A 11 13.92 7.53 -15.54
N LEU A 12 13.05 7.89 -14.59
CA LEU A 12 11.68 7.38 -14.55
C LEU A 12 10.87 7.78 -15.79
N GLN A 13 11.03 9.03 -16.27
CA GLN A 13 10.40 9.48 -17.51
C GLN A 13 10.91 8.73 -18.73
N ILE A 14 12.22 8.47 -18.80
CA ILE A 14 12.84 7.68 -19.88
C ILE A 14 12.32 6.24 -19.85
N GLN A 15 12.26 5.60 -18.68
CA GLN A 15 11.72 4.25 -18.53
C GLN A 15 10.27 4.16 -18.98
N ASP A 16 9.42 5.09 -18.59
CA ASP A 16 8.00 5.09 -18.98
C ASP A 16 7.81 5.37 -20.48
N LEU A 17 8.68 6.19 -21.09
CA LEU A 17 8.72 6.37 -22.53
C LEU A 17 9.08 5.06 -23.24
N TRP A 18 10.12 4.36 -22.79
CA TRP A 18 10.51 3.05 -23.35
C TRP A 18 9.40 2.01 -23.23
N LEU A 19 8.74 1.94 -22.06
CA LEU A 19 7.59 1.04 -21.87
C LEU A 19 6.43 1.39 -22.80
N THR A 20 6.18 2.68 -23.03
CA THR A 20 5.14 3.14 -23.96
C THR A 20 5.48 2.76 -25.41
N LEU A 21 6.74 2.95 -25.82
CA LEU A 21 7.23 2.54 -27.16
C LEU A 21 7.19 1.02 -27.35
N LEU A 22 7.56 0.26 -26.33
CA LEU A 22 7.46 -1.20 -26.35
C LEU A 22 6.00 -1.66 -26.46
N THR A 23 5.11 -1.04 -25.71
CA THR A 23 3.66 -1.32 -25.77
C THR A 23 3.11 -1.00 -27.15
N LEU A 24 3.51 0.12 -27.74
CA LEU A 24 3.18 0.44 -29.13
C LEU A 24 3.67 -0.66 -30.09
N ALA A 25 4.94 -1.06 -29.99
CA ALA A 25 5.53 -2.07 -30.86
C ALA A 25 4.86 -3.44 -30.76
N LEU A 26 4.35 -3.82 -29.58
CA LEU A 26 3.72 -5.12 -29.34
C LEU A 26 2.20 -5.10 -29.60
N VAL A 27 1.50 -4.09 -29.09
CA VAL A 27 0.03 -4.08 -29.04
C VAL A 27 -0.58 -3.54 -30.34
N PHE A 28 0.07 -2.57 -30.99
CA PHE A 28 -0.43 -2.03 -32.25
C PHE A 28 -0.50 -3.07 -33.38
N PRO A 29 0.53 -3.92 -33.62
CA PRO A 29 0.44 -4.99 -34.61
C PRO A 29 -0.64 -6.02 -34.30
N LEU A 30 -0.87 -6.34 -33.02
CA LEU A 30 -1.97 -7.21 -32.61
C LEU A 30 -3.33 -6.61 -32.96
N GLY A 31 -3.52 -5.32 -32.67
CA GLY A 31 -4.71 -4.56 -33.09
C GLY A 31 -4.91 -4.61 -34.60
N ARG A 32 -3.83 -4.42 -35.38
CA ARG A 32 -3.87 -4.51 -36.84
C ARG A 32 -4.24 -5.92 -37.34
N LYS A 33 -3.64 -6.97 -36.77
CA LYS A 33 -3.97 -8.36 -37.12
C LYS A 33 -5.45 -8.66 -36.83
N TYR A 34 -5.95 -8.24 -35.67
CA TYR A 34 -7.35 -8.41 -35.31
C TYR A 34 -8.29 -7.61 -36.22
N GLY A 35 -7.95 -6.36 -36.54
CA GLY A 35 -8.67 -5.54 -37.50
C GLY A 35 -8.78 -6.18 -38.89
N HIS A 36 -7.70 -6.84 -39.37
CA HIS A 36 -7.75 -7.60 -40.61
C HIS A 36 -8.71 -8.79 -40.55
N THR A 37 -8.75 -9.53 -39.43
CA THR A 37 -9.69 -10.63 -39.25
C THR A 37 -11.13 -10.13 -39.30
N LEU A 38 -11.44 -9.01 -38.62
CA LEU A 38 -12.76 -8.41 -38.66
C LEU A 38 -13.13 -7.90 -40.07
N ALA A 39 -12.18 -7.27 -40.77
CA ALA A 39 -12.39 -6.82 -42.15
C ALA A 39 -12.73 -7.99 -43.10
N LYS A 40 -12.09 -9.16 -42.91
CA LYS A 40 -12.43 -10.38 -43.66
C LYS A 40 -13.85 -10.89 -43.38
N GLN A 41 -14.41 -10.57 -42.22
CA GLN A 41 -15.80 -10.91 -41.85
C GLN A 41 -16.82 -9.89 -42.40
N GLY A 42 -16.39 -8.98 -43.29
CA GLY A 42 -17.26 -7.96 -43.89
C GLY A 42 -17.50 -6.74 -43.00
N LEU A 43 -16.86 -6.66 -41.83
CA LEU A 43 -16.94 -5.48 -40.97
C LEU A 43 -16.06 -4.37 -41.53
N ASN A 44 -16.63 -3.19 -41.68
CA ASN A 44 -15.92 -1.96 -42.02
C ASN A 44 -16.23 -0.89 -40.96
N LEU A 45 -15.52 0.24 -41.01
CA LEU A 45 -15.71 1.33 -40.05
C LEU A 45 -17.15 1.89 -40.08
N ASP A 46 -17.74 2.06 -41.26
CA ASP A 46 -19.11 2.56 -41.41
C ASP A 46 -20.16 1.63 -40.78
N THR A 47 -20.08 0.32 -41.03
CA THR A 47 -20.95 -0.69 -40.41
C THR A 47 -20.69 -0.82 -38.92
N ALA A 48 -19.43 -0.71 -38.46
CA ALA A 48 -19.09 -0.67 -37.05
C ALA A 48 -19.69 0.56 -36.35
N PHE A 49 -19.78 1.70 -37.04
CA PHE A 49 -20.48 2.87 -36.55
C PHE A 49 -22.01 2.70 -36.66
N GLN A 50 -22.57 2.27 -37.78
CA GLN A 50 -24.02 2.23 -37.99
C GLN A 50 -24.75 1.16 -37.18
N THR A 51 -24.14 0.01 -36.91
CA THR A 51 -24.82 -1.11 -36.21
C THR A 51 -25.12 -0.88 -34.73
N GLY A 52 -24.65 0.21 -34.09
CA GLY A 52 -25.00 0.57 -32.70
C GLY A 52 -24.45 -0.37 -31.60
N LEU A 53 -24.42 -1.68 -31.84
CA LEU A 53 -24.03 -2.76 -30.92
C LEU A 53 -22.58 -2.75 -30.46
N ARG A 54 -21.73 -1.91 -31.05
CA ARG A 54 -20.27 -1.90 -30.84
C ARG A 54 -19.70 -0.53 -30.42
N LYS A 55 -20.52 0.54 -30.56
CA LYS A 55 -20.17 1.94 -30.26
C LYS A 55 -19.98 2.22 -28.77
N TRP A 56 -20.67 1.48 -27.91
CA TRP A 56 -20.41 1.52 -26.48
C TRP A 56 -19.45 0.43 -26.05
N GLY A 57 -19.47 -0.81 -26.55
CA GLY A 57 -18.65 -1.90 -26.00
C GLY A 57 -17.12 -1.64 -25.93
N PHE A 58 -16.53 -0.96 -26.92
CA PHE A 58 -15.10 -0.63 -26.90
C PHE A 58 -14.77 0.62 -26.09
N LEU A 59 -15.59 1.68 -26.22
CA LEU A 59 -15.46 2.88 -25.40
C LEU A 59 -15.75 2.55 -23.93
N PHE A 60 -16.80 1.77 -23.66
CA PHE A 60 -17.16 1.16 -22.38
C PHE A 60 -16.03 0.25 -21.93
N GLY A 61 -15.49 -0.66 -22.74
CA GLY A 61 -14.34 -1.48 -22.33
C GLY A 61 -13.13 -0.64 -21.91
N PHE A 62 -12.80 0.41 -22.67
CA PHE A 62 -11.76 1.37 -22.32
C PHE A 62 -12.10 2.17 -21.06
N LEU A 63 -13.32 2.70 -20.94
CA LEU A 63 -13.83 3.42 -19.77
C LEU A 63 -14.01 2.51 -18.55
N THR A 64 -14.24 1.22 -18.74
CA THR A 64 -14.30 0.18 -17.70
C THR A 64 -12.90 -0.12 -17.24
N VAL A 65 -11.90 -0.21 -18.13
CA VAL A 65 -10.49 -0.28 -17.73
C VAL A 65 -10.10 0.99 -16.98
N CYS A 66 -10.33 2.19 -17.54
CA CYS A 66 -10.09 3.45 -16.83
C CYS A 66 -10.85 3.56 -15.50
N GLY A 67 -12.09 3.04 -15.45
CA GLY A 67 -12.94 3.00 -14.26
C GLY A 67 -12.46 1.99 -13.22
N LEU A 68 -11.94 0.84 -13.64
CA LEU A 68 -11.28 -0.15 -12.78
C LEU A 68 -9.98 0.41 -12.23
N ILE A 69 -9.20 1.12 -13.05
CA ILE A 69 -8.00 1.84 -12.61
C ILE A 69 -8.39 2.88 -11.55
N ALA A 70 -9.40 3.71 -11.84
CA ALA A 70 -9.92 4.69 -10.89
C ALA A 70 -10.47 4.02 -9.61
N ALA A 71 -11.11 2.86 -9.72
CA ALA A 71 -11.62 2.10 -8.57
C ALA A 71 -10.49 1.50 -7.72
N ILE A 72 -9.42 0.97 -8.34
CA ILE A 72 -8.22 0.51 -7.64
C ILE A 72 -7.59 1.66 -6.84
N TYR A 73 -7.51 2.86 -7.44
CA TYR A 73 -7.00 4.05 -6.76
C TYR A 73 -7.94 4.60 -5.68
N LYS A 74 -9.25 4.44 -5.84
CA LYS A 74 -10.25 4.91 -4.87
C LYS A 74 -10.42 3.94 -3.68
N PHE A 75 -10.19 2.65 -3.89
CA PHE A 75 -10.36 1.60 -2.89
C PHE A 75 -9.09 0.74 -2.71
N PRO A 76 -7.92 1.35 -2.40
CA PRO A 76 -6.67 0.61 -2.28
C PRO A 76 -6.73 -0.44 -1.16
N HIS A 77 -7.49 -0.19 -0.09
CA HIS A 77 -7.64 -1.11 1.05
C HIS A 77 -8.25 -2.47 0.69
N LEU A 78 -8.90 -2.63 -0.47
CA LEU A 78 -9.45 -3.92 -0.91
C LEU A 78 -8.37 -4.87 -1.46
N LEU A 79 -7.18 -4.36 -1.74
CA LEU A 79 -6.10 -5.10 -2.37
C LEU A 79 -4.89 -5.13 -1.44
N ASN A 80 -4.21 -6.29 -1.41
CA ASN A 80 -2.94 -6.41 -0.71
C ASN A 80 -1.95 -5.35 -1.27
N PRO A 81 -1.16 -4.65 -0.42
CA PRO A 81 -0.20 -3.65 -0.89
C PRO A 81 0.77 -4.13 -1.99
N TRP A 82 1.13 -5.41 -1.98
CA TRP A 82 1.94 -6.02 -3.05
C TRP A 82 1.19 -6.09 -4.37
N VAL A 83 -0.08 -6.47 -4.33
CA VAL A 83 -0.96 -6.51 -5.49
C VAL A 83 -1.12 -5.10 -6.05
N LEU A 84 -1.29 -4.08 -5.21
CA LEU A 84 -1.32 -2.68 -5.66
C LEU A 84 -0.03 -2.26 -6.36
N GLY A 85 1.14 -2.62 -5.81
CA GLY A 85 2.44 -2.29 -6.42
C GLY A 85 2.64 -2.87 -7.82
N VAL A 86 2.01 -4.01 -8.13
CA VAL A 86 2.05 -4.64 -9.46
C VAL A 86 0.92 -4.15 -10.36
N LEU A 87 -0.29 -3.99 -9.80
CA LEU A 87 -1.47 -3.57 -10.56
C LEU A 87 -1.39 -2.12 -11.00
N GLU A 88 -0.79 -1.21 -10.23
CA GLU A 88 -0.67 0.21 -10.60
C GLU A 88 0.07 0.38 -11.95
N PRO A 89 1.31 -0.12 -12.14
CA PRO A 89 1.99 -0.02 -13.44
C PRO A 89 1.24 -0.76 -14.55
N ALA A 90 0.69 -1.95 -14.26
CA ALA A 90 -0.04 -2.76 -15.23
C ALA A 90 -1.32 -2.06 -15.71
N ALA A 91 -2.00 -1.35 -14.82
CA ALA A 91 -3.18 -0.53 -15.10
C ALA A 91 -2.85 0.57 -16.13
N TRP A 92 -1.82 1.37 -15.86
CA TRP A 92 -1.40 2.42 -16.80
C TRP A 92 -1.00 1.84 -18.17
N LEU A 93 -0.27 0.73 -18.17
CA LEU A 93 0.14 0.03 -19.38
C LEU A 93 -1.06 -0.51 -20.16
N ALA A 94 -2.05 -1.09 -19.48
CA ALA A 94 -3.27 -1.59 -20.07
C ALA A 94 -4.13 -0.47 -20.68
N ALA A 95 -4.23 0.68 -20.01
CA ALA A 95 -4.93 1.85 -20.54
C ALA A 95 -4.25 2.37 -21.82
N LYS A 96 -2.92 2.55 -21.80
CA LYS A 96 -2.15 2.95 -23.00
C LYS A 96 -2.29 1.90 -24.12
N GLY A 97 -2.12 0.63 -23.77
CA GLY A 97 -2.22 -0.49 -24.69
C GLY A 97 -3.60 -0.60 -25.35
N GLY A 98 -4.69 -0.39 -24.60
CA GLY A 98 -6.04 -0.38 -25.14
C GLY A 98 -6.25 0.68 -26.22
N ALA A 99 -5.79 1.91 -26.00
CA ALA A 99 -5.85 2.98 -26.99
C ALA A 99 -5.02 2.64 -28.26
N LEU A 100 -3.82 2.09 -28.09
CA LEU A 100 -2.94 1.71 -29.20
C LEU A 100 -3.45 0.48 -29.98
N PHE A 101 -4.08 -0.48 -29.29
CA PHE A 101 -4.74 -1.62 -29.92
C PHE A 101 -5.87 -1.15 -30.84
N LEU A 102 -6.72 -0.25 -30.33
CA LEU A 102 -7.81 0.36 -31.09
C LEU A 102 -7.28 1.13 -32.32
N ALA A 103 -6.20 1.88 -32.16
CA ALA A 103 -5.53 2.54 -33.27
C ALA A 103 -5.08 1.54 -34.34
N GLY A 104 -4.45 0.43 -33.93
CA GLY A 104 -4.01 -0.63 -34.83
C GLY A 104 -5.16 -1.25 -35.64
N MET A 105 -6.33 -1.42 -35.02
CA MET A 105 -7.53 -1.94 -35.69
C MET A 105 -8.11 -0.98 -36.74
N ALA A 106 -7.97 0.34 -36.54
CA ALA A 106 -8.59 1.36 -37.38
C ALA A 106 -8.11 1.30 -38.85
N GLY A 107 -6.82 1.01 -39.08
CA GLY A 107 -6.26 0.93 -40.44
C GLY A 107 -6.94 -0.12 -41.33
N PRO A 108 -6.95 -1.41 -40.95
CA PRO A 108 -7.61 -2.46 -41.71
C PRO A 108 -9.12 -2.25 -41.91
N LEU A 109 -9.83 -1.78 -40.88
CA LEU A 109 -11.28 -1.53 -40.93
C LEU A 109 -11.63 -0.29 -41.75
N GLY A 110 -10.67 0.62 -41.91
CA GLY A 110 -10.83 1.91 -42.57
C GLY A 110 -10.52 1.93 -44.05
N LYS A 111 -10.21 0.78 -44.68
CA LYS A 111 -9.87 0.71 -46.10
C LYS A 111 -10.93 1.33 -47.02
N ASN A 112 -12.21 1.23 -46.64
CA ASN A 112 -13.35 1.78 -47.38
C ASN A 112 -13.96 3.02 -46.71
N ALA A 113 -13.44 3.41 -45.54
CA ALA A 113 -13.95 4.55 -44.80
C ALA A 113 -13.36 5.86 -45.35
N LYS A 114 -13.96 6.99 -44.98
CA LYS A 114 -13.40 8.30 -45.34
C LYS A 114 -12.05 8.46 -44.64
N LYS A 115 -11.02 8.93 -45.37
CA LYS A 115 -9.68 9.19 -44.80
C LYS A 115 -9.73 10.00 -43.51
N ALA A 116 -10.66 10.97 -43.43
CA ALA A 116 -10.88 11.79 -42.25
C ALA A 116 -11.27 10.99 -41.00
N GLU A 117 -12.05 9.92 -41.12
CA GLU A 117 -12.49 9.09 -39.99
C GLU A 117 -11.35 8.23 -39.44
N VAL A 118 -10.54 7.67 -40.34
CA VAL A 118 -9.34 6.91 -39.97
C VAL A 118 -8.33 7.81 -39.27
N ILE A 119 -8.11 9.03 -39.80
CA ILE A 119 -7.25 10.05 -39.17
C ILE A 119 -7.80 10.42 -37.79
N ALA A 120 -9.12 10.64 -37.65
CA ALA A 120 -9.74 10.98 -36.38
C ALA A 120 -9.51 9.89 -35.31
N LEU A 121 -9.56 8.61 -35.68
CA LEU A 121 -9.30 7.50 -34.75
C LEU A 121 -7.83 7.42 -34.31
N TYR A 122 -6.89 7.62 -35.22
CA TYR A 122 -5.47 7.70 -34.86
C TYR A 122 -5.19 8.90 -33.94
N SER A 123 -5.77 10.05 -34.24
CA SER A 123 -5.67 11.25 -33.40
C SER A 123 -6.26 11.00 -32.02
N LEU A 124 -7.47 10.40 -31.94
CA LEU A 124 -8.11 10.07 -30.66
C LEU A 124 -7.24 9.13 -29.83
N ALA A 125 -6.68 8.08 -30.44
CA ALA A 125 -5.78 7.17 -29.73
C ALA A 125 -4.51 7.89 -29.24
N CYS A 126 -3.90 8.74 -30.07
CA CYS A 126 -2.75 9.54 -29.69
C CYS A 126 -3.06 10.46 -28.49
N PHE A 127 -4.13 11.24 -28.56
CA PHE A 127 -4.55 12.11 -27.46
C PHE A 127 -4.95 11.33 -26.21
N SER A 128 -5.53 10.14 -26.35
CA SER A 128 -5.89 9.26 -25.22
C SER A 128 -4.62 8.74 -24.54
N THR A 129 -3.64 8.26 -25.30
CA THR A 129 -2.35 7.82 -24.75
C THR A 129 -1.61 8.98 -24.08
N LEU A 130 -1.58 10.17 -24.70
CA LEU A 130 -0.99 11.37 -24.11
C LEU A 130 -1.74 11.82 -22.85
N GLY A 131 -3.07 11.74 -22.84
CA GLY A 131 -3.91 12.04 -21.67
C GLY A 131 -3.64 11.09 -20.52
N VAL A 132 -3.59 9.78 -20.79
CA VAL A 132 -3.21 8.75 -19.80
C VAL A 132 -1.79 8.98 -19.28
N GLN A 133 -0.84 9.31 -20.16
CA GLN A 133 0.53 9.66 -19.79
C GLN A 133 0.59 10.90 -18.88
N GLY A 134 -0.17 11.94 -19.20
CA GLY A 134 -0.27 13.16 -18.39
C GLY A 134 -0.88 12.88 -17.02
N LEU A 135 -1.95 12.09 -16.96
CA LEU A 135 -2.59 11.67 -15.71
C LEU A 135 -1.64 10.82 -14.85
N GLN A 136 -0.98 9.83 -15.44
CA GLN A 136 0.05 9.04 -14.76
C GLN A 136 1.16 9.95 -14.21
N GLY A 137 1.67 10.88 -15.03
CA GLY A 137 2.68 11.84 -14.62
C GLY A 137 2.21 12.73 -13.45
N TYR A 138 0.94 13.12 -13.44
CA TYR A 138 0.33 13.89 -12.35
C TYR A 138 0.23 13.07 -11.05
N PHE A 139 -0.34 11.86 -11.10
CA PHE A 139 -0.53 11.02 -9.91
C PHE A 139 0.77 10.45 -9.33
N LEU A 140 1.75 10.19 -10.20
CA LEU A 140 3.08 9.69 -9.83
C LEU A 140 4.08 10.81 -9.53
N ARG A 141 3.68 12.08 -9.65
CA ARG A 141 4.56 13.22 -9.43
C ARG A 141 5.11 13.18 -7.99
N PRO A 142 6.44 13.17 -7.80
CA PRO A 142 7.04 13.30 -6.48
C PRO A 142 6.67 14.65 -5.87
N ILE A 143 6.45 14.66 -4.56
CA ILE A 143 6.22 15.91 -3.83
C ILE A 143 7.42 16.86 -4.00
N SER A 144 7.13 18.15 -4.18
CA SER A 144 8.18 19.16 -4.28
C SER A 144 9.08 19.16 -3.04
N GLN A 145 10.37 18.99 -3.23
CA GLN A 145 11.34 19.00 -2.14
C GLN A 145 11.54 20.39 -1.53
N SER A 146 11.14 21.45 -2.25
CA SER A 146 11.19 22.82 -1.73
C SER A 146 10.02 23.17 -0.83
N SER A 147 8.89 22.48 -0.94
CA SER A 147 7.74 22.67 -0.04
C SER A 147 7.89 21.91 1.28
N LEU A 148 8.87 21.01 1.37
CA LEU A 148 9.21 20.28 2.58
C LEU A 148 10.23 21.05 3.41
N PHE A 149 9.87 21.36 4.65
CA PHE A 149 10.73 22.01 5.63
C PHE A 149 10.53 21.37 7.01
N GLU A 150 11.57 21.39 7.83
CA GLU A 150 11.49 20.79 9.15
C GLU A 150 10.62 21.65 10.07
N ARG A 151 9.57 21.03 10.63
CA ARG A 151 8.70 21.63 11.62
C ARG A 151 8.71 20.73 12.85
N ILE A 152 9.16 21.25 13.98
CA ILE A 152 9.23 20.50 15.24
C ILE A 152 8.23 21.12 16.22
N SER A 153 7.41 20.27 16.84
CA SER A 153 6.48 20.66 17.91
C SER A 153 7.22 20.96 19.21
N SER A 154 6.58 21.64 20.16
CA SER A 154 7.14 21.90 21.49
C SER A 154 7.47 20.63 22.29
N ASP A 155 6.85 19.50 21.95
CA ASP A 155 7.10 18.18 22.55
C ASP A 155 8.23 17.36 21.84
N GLY A 156 8.88 17.98 20.86
CA GLY A 156 9.95 17.40 20.05
C GLY A 156 9.49 16.53 18.88
N SER A 157 8.20 16.35 18.65
CA SER A 157 7.69 15.59 17.49
C SER A 157 7.93 16.33 16.17
N ILE A 158 8.22 15.57 15.11
CA ILE A 158 8.31 16.10 13.74
C ILE A 158 6.89 16.25 13.19
N LEU A 159 6.51 17.47 12.86
CA LEU A 159 5.22 17.80 12.26
C LEU A 159 5.34 17.80 10.74
N GLN A 160 4.24 17.50 10.06
CA GLN A 160 4.20 17.58 8.60
C GLN A 160 4.22 19.04 8.13
N SER A 161 4.97 19.30 7.07
CA SER A 161 5.02 20.62 6.40
C SER A 161 4.00 20.76 5.28
N THR A 162 3.47 19.65 4.76
CA THR A 162 2.47 19.64 3.68
C THR A 162 1.26 18.75 4.03
N ASN A 163 0.19 18.83 3.25
CA ASN A 163 -1.01 18.01 3.41
C ASN A 163 -0.86 16.55 2.95
N VAL A 164 0.26 16.19 2.32
CA VAL A 164 0.49 14.85 1.75
C VAL A 164 1.72 14.13 2.32
N SER A 165 2.41 14.77 3.27
CA SER A 165 3.63 14.26 3.90
C SER A 165 3.40 13.63 5.28
N CYS A 166 2.15 13.35 5.67
CA CYS A 166 1.79 12.74 6.96
C CYS A 166 2.55 11.45 7.24
N THR A 167 2.61 10.53 6.27
CA THR A 167 3.35 9.27 6.39
C THR A 167 4.86 9.50 6.57
N ALA A 168 5.43 10.48 5.85
CA ALA A 168 6.86 10.77 5.97
C ALA A 168 7.20 11.35 7.35
N ALA A 169 6.40 12.30 7.85
CA ALA A 169 6.57 12.87 9.18
C ALA A 169 6.33 11.82 10.30
N ALA A 170 5.28 11.01 10.19
CA ALA A 170 5.01 9.92 11.15
C ALA A 170 6.16 8.90 11.15
N PHE A 171 6.69 8.55 9.97
CA PHE A 171 7.82 7.61 9.88
C PHE A 171 9.12 8.23 10.42
N ALA A 172 9.38 9.52 10.17
CA ALA A 172 10.52 10.23 10.77
C ALA A 172 10.46 10.21 12.32
N ASN A 173 9.27 10.40 12.91
CA ASN A 173 9.09 10.22 14.35
C ASN A 173 9.33 8.78 14.80
N ALA A 174 8.93 7.79 14.00
CA ALA A 174 9.14 6.39 14.33
C ALA A 174 10.63 6.04 14.32
N LEU A 175 11.40 6.54 13.35
CA LEU A 175 12.85 6.38 13.27
C LEU A 175 13.56 6.87 14.53
N ARG A 176 13.11 7.98 15.14
CA ARG A 176 13.64 8.47 16.43
C ARG A 176 13.44 7.48 17.58
N LEU A 177 12.39 6.65 17.57
CA LEU A 177 12.19 5.59 18.57
C LEU A 177 13.18 4.43 18.39
N PHE A 178 13.83 4.33 17.23
CA PHE A 178 14.92 3.41 16.93
C PHE A 178 16.29 4.11 16.96
N GLU A 179 16.38 5.31 17.53
CA GLU A 179 17.61 6.11 17.61
C GLU A 179 18.20 6.46 16.22
N ILE A 180 17.35 6.48 15.18
CA ILE A 180 17.73 6.89 13.83
C ILE A 180 17.23 8.32 13.59
N GLU A 181 18.16 9.25 13.43
CA GLU A 181 17.82 10.64 13.09
C GLU A 181 17.52 10.76 11.59
N ALA A 182 16.33 11.29 11.27
CA ALA A 182 15.96 11.64 9.91
C ALA A 182 14.96 12.79 9.92
N THR A 183 15.08 13.70 8.95
CA THR A 183 14.10 14.77 8.73
C THR A 183 12.90 14.28 7.92
N GLU A 184 11.75 14.98 8.01
CA GLU A 184 10.59 14.71 7.15
C GLU A 184 10.99 14.70 5.67
N LYS A 185 11.84 15.65 5.26
CA LYS A 185 12.27 15.81 3.88
C LYS A 185 13.09 14.63 3.36
N GLU A 186 14.01 14.12 4.16
CA GLU A 186 14.80 12.93 3.83
C GLU A 186 13.91 11.69 3.75
N VAL A 187 13.03 11.52 4.72
CA VAL A 187 12.09 10.39 4.73
C VAL A 187 11.16 10.45 3.51
N ALA A 188 10.56 11.59 3.20
CA ALA A 188 9.70 11.76 2.03
C ALA A 188 10.41 11.39 0.72
N ARG A 189 11.69 11.77 0.58
CA ARG A 189 12.53 11.39 -0.56
C ARG A 189 12.77 9.87 -0.62
N ILE A 190 13.08 9.26 0.53
CA ILE A 190 13.34 7.82 0.64
C ILE A 190 12.11 6.97 0.33
N LEU A 191 10.94 7.40 0.84
CA LEU A 191 9.63 6.81 0.56
C LEU A 191 9.19 7.05 -0.90
N GLY A 192 9.71 8.10 -1.54
CA GLY A 192 9.22 8.55 -2.83
C GLY A 192 7.80 9.12 -2.72
N THR A 193 7.50 9.85 -1.63
CA THR A 193 6.20 10.49 -1.40
C THR A 193 5.79 11.31 -2.62
N ARG A 194 4.54 11.15 -3.03
CA ARG A 194 3.94 11.78 -4.22
C ARG A 194 3.03 12.94 -3.80
N ASP A 195 2.63 13.76 -4.76
CA ASP A 195 1.58 14.77 -4.56
C ASP A 195 0.22 14.13 -4.21
N SER A 196 0.07 12.83 -4.45
CA SER A 196 -1.09 12.02 -4.05
C SER A 196 -0.95 11.36 -2.67
N GLY A 197 0.18 11.55 -1.98
CA GLY A 197 0.48 10.96 -0.68
C GLY A 197 1.53 9.84 -0.74
N THR A 198 1.53 8.98 0.27
CA THR A 198 2.44 7.84 0.39
C THR A 198 1.65 6.56 0.60
N SER A 199 1.88 5.58 -0.25
CA SER A 199 1.27 4.25 -0.13
C SER A 199 1.96 3.39 0.93
N GLN A 200 1.26 2.37 1.43
CA GLN A 200 1.84 1.43 2.39
C GLN A 200 3.03 0.64 1.80
N ILE A 201 3.01 0.32 0.49
CA ILE A 201 4.14 -0.36 -0.16
C ILE A 201 5.39 0.54 -0.23
N GLN A 202 5.21 1.85 -0.42
CA GLN A 202 6.30 2.82 -0.33
C GLN A 202 6.89 2.86 1.08
N LEU A 203 6.04 2.84 2.11
CA LEU A 203 6.48 2.75 3.50
C LEU A 203 7.30 1.46 3.76
N LEU A 204 6.80 0.29 3.35
CA LEU A 204 7.50 -0.99 3.53
C LEU A 204 8.87 -1.01 2.82
N ASN A 205 8.95 -0.47 1.59
CA ASN A 205 10.21 -0.33 0.88
C ASN A 205 11.15 0.69 1.55
N GLY A 206 10.58 1.75 2.13
CA GLY A 206 11.30 2.76 2.89
C GLY A 206 11.93 2.23 4.17
N LEU A 207 11.18 1.43 4.93
CA LEU A 207 11.65 0.77 6.16
C LEU A 207 12.94 -0.03 5.91
N ARG A 208 12.97 -0.81 4.83
CA ARG A 208 14.14 -1.61 4.45
C ARG A 208 15.38 -0.76 4.17
N LYS A 209 15.22 0.45 3.64
CA LYS A 209 16.33 1.38 3.39
C LYS A 209 16.95 1.92 4.67
N TYR A 210 16.23 1.87 5.79
CA TYR A 210 16.72 2.20 7.13
C TYR A 210 17.07 0.95 7.96
N GLY A 211 17.12 -0.25 7.35
CA GLY A 211 17.41 -1.49 8.07
C GLY A 211 16.28 -1.98 8.99
N LEU A 212 15.06 -1.46 8.81
CA LEU A 212 13.88 -1.85 9.57
C LEU A 212 12.97 -2.78 8.78
N PHE A 213 12.10 -3.48 9.50
CA PHE A 213 11.08 -4.36 8.97
C PHE A 213 9.70 -3.80 9.31
N GLY A 214 8.74 -4.00 8.39
CA GLY A 214 7.36 -3.60 8.55
C GLY A 214 6.44 -4.81 8.42
N HIS A 215 5.58 -5.00 9.41
CA HIS A 215 4.66 -6.12 9.51
C HIS A 215 3.23 -5.62 9.38
N TYR A 216 2.53 -6.08 8.35
CA TYR A 216 1.16 -5.68 8.09
C TYR A 216 0.21 -6.52 8.94
N VAL A 217 -0.41 -5.88 9.94
CA VAL A 217 -1.23 -6.58 10.93
C VAL A 217 -2.54 -5.86 11.20
N SER A 218 -3.51 -6.58 11.76
CA SER A 218 -4.74 -5.93 12.22
C SER A 218 -4.49 -5.11 13.48
N VAL A 219 -4.88 -3.85 13.45
CA VAL A 219 -4.64 -2.85 14.50
C VAL A 219 -5.93 -2.56 15.27
N LEU A 220 -6.23 -3.41 16.25
CA LEU A 220 -7.20 -3.08 17.29
C LEU A 220 -6.51 -2.32 18.43
N PRO A 221 -7.22 -1.44 19.17
CA PRO A 221 -6.63 -0.75 20.31
C PRO A 221 -6.00 -1.71 21.31
N GLU A 222 -6.66 -2.84 21.58
CA GLU A 222 -6.17 -3.87 22.50
C GLU A 222 -4.87 -4.51 21.99
N HIS A 223 -4.75 -4.68 20.67
CA HIS A 223 -3.52 -5.20 20.08
C HIS A 223 -2.37 -4.21 20.24
N LEU A 224 -2.60 -2.93 19.96
CA LEU A 224 -1.57 -1.89 20.11
C LEU A 224 -1.12 -1.74 21.57
N ALA A 225 -2.07 -1.74 22.50
CA ALA A 225 -1.79 -1.71 23.94
C ALA A 225 -1.01 -2.94 24.41
N ARG A 226 -1.28 -4.12 23.82
CA ARG A 226 -0.55 -5.35 24.16
C ARG A 226 0.85 -5.38 23.55
N MET A 227 1.00 -4.99 22.28
CA MET A 227 2.27 -5.06 21.56
C MET A 227 3.30 -4.06 22.09
N GLN A 228 2.87 -2.87 22.53
CA GLN A 228 3.74 -1.74 22.94
C GLN A 228 4.91 -1.49 21.97
N ARG A 229 4.61 -1.51 20.67
CA ARG A 229 5.59 -1.29 19.62
C ARG A 229 5.19 -0.12 18.74
N PRO A 230 6.16 0.57 18.12
CA PRO A 230 5.88 1.57 17.10
C PRO A 230 5.03 0.95 15.97
N ALA A 231 3.87 1.53 15.70
CA ALA A 231 3.01 1.12 14.61
C ALA A 231 2.46 2.33 13.85
N MET A 232 2.55 2.31 12.53
CA MET A 232 1.96 3.33 11.68
C MET A 232 0.56 2.90 11.27
N VAL A 233 -0.42 3.77 11.54
CA VAL A 233 -1.84 3.47 11.36
C VAL A 233 -2.53 4.58 10.57
N SER A 234 -3.44 4.18 9.68
CA SER A 234 -4.26 5.10 8.89
C SER A 234 -5.57 5.42 9.61
N VAL A 235 -5.79 6.72 9.87
CA VAL A 235 -6.97 7.27 10.51
C VAL A 235 -7.69 8.25 9.60
N ASP A 236 -8.98 8.48 9.85
CA ASP A 236 -9.75 9.52 9.20
C ASP A 236 -9.53 10.88 9.89
N LEU A 237 -9.12 11.85 9.08
CA LEU A 237 -8.99 13.25 9.48
C LEU A 237 -9.81 14.08 8.49
N PHE A 238 -11.03 14.48 8.85
CA PHE A 238 -11.89 15.33 8.01
C PHE A 238 -11.99 14.87 6.54
N VAL A 239 -12.34 13.59 6.31
CA VAL A 239 -12.54 12.92 5.00
C VAL A 239 -11.24 12.48 4.29
N ILE A 240 -10.06 12.94 4.73
CA ILE A 240 -8.78 12.45 4.17
C ILE A 240 -8.21 11.29 5.01
N THR A 241 -7.52 10.37 4.33
CA THR A 241 -6.69 9.36 5.01
C THR A 241 -5.45 10.03 5.58
N HIS A 242 -5.23 9.88 6.88
CA HIS A 242 -4.11 10.47 7.60
C HIS A 242 -3.29 9.40 8.30
N SER A 243 -1.97 9.49 8.24
CA SER A 243 -1.08 8.52 8.89
C SER A 243 -0.63 9.07 10.24
N ILE A 244 -0.83 8.28 11.30
CA ILE A 244 -0.30 8.57 12.63
C ILE A 244 0.66 7.46 13.07
N LEU A 245 1.51 7.76 14.04
CA LEU A 245 2.34 6.78 14.73
C LEU A 245 1.71 6.46 16.08
N THR A 246 1.59 5.20 16.44
CA THR A 246 1.34 4.74 17.80
C THR A 246 2.63 4.12 18.34
N TYR A 247 2.87 4.20 19.64
CA TYR A 247 4.14 3.70 20.21
C TYR A 247 3.99 3.04 21.59
N GLY A 248 2.76 2.79 22.02
CA GLY A 248 2.46 2.13 23.28
C GLY A 248 1.11 2.54 23.85
N SER A 249 0.93 2.26 25.13
CA SER A 249 -0.22 2.74 25.90
C SER A 249 0.19 3.16 27.30
N ASP A 250 -0.57 4.10 27.87
CA ASP A 250 -0.39 4.52 29.26
C ASP A 250 -0.97 3.50 30.26
N THR A 251 -0.83 3.79 31.55
CA THR A 251 -1.34 2.95 32.65
C THR A 251 -2.87 2.84 32.68
N LYS A 252 -3.58 3.74 32.00
CA LYS A 252 -5.04 3.73 31.87
C LYS A 252 -5.49 3.02 30.58
N GLY A 253 -4.57 2.44 29.82
CA GLY A 253 -4.85 1.78 28.55
C GLY A 253 -5.11 2.75 27.39
N ASN A 254 -4.83 4.05 27.54
CA ASN A 254 -4.93 4.97 26.41
C ASN A 254 -3.77 4.72 25.45
N ILE A 255 -4.06 4.70 24.16
CA ILE A 255 -3.06 4.54 23.11
C ILE A 255 -2.27 5.83 22.97
N LEU A 256 -0.95 5.74 23.13
CA LEU A 256 -0.03 6.85 22.94
C LEU A 256 0.23 7.02 21.45
N ILE A 257 0.06 8.26 20.96
CA ILE A 257 0.18 8.57 19.54
C ILE A 257 1.11 9.76 19.30
N ILE A 258 1.68 9.81 18.11
CA ILE A 258 2.27 11.00 17.51
C ILE A 258 1.51 11.27 16.22
N ASP A 259 0.74 12.36 16.22
CA ASP A 259 0.02 12.86 15.08
C ASP A 259 0.88 13.91 14.35
N PRO A 260 1.25 13.71 13.07
CA PRO A 260 2.01 14.69 12.30
C PRO A 260 1.41 16.09 12.22
N VAL A 261 0.13 16.27 12.52
CA VAL A 261 -0.53 17.59 12.55
C VAL A 261 -0.37 18.27 13.91
N SER A 262 -0.55 17.50 15.00
CA SER A 262 -0.78 18.04 16.34
C SER A 262 0.29 17.67 17.38
N GLY A 263 1.19 16.75 17.05
CA GLY A 263 2.26 16.27 17.91
C GLY A 263 1.86 15.05 18.75
N LYS A 264 2.48 14.90 19.93
CA LYS A 264 2.20 13.81 20.86
C LYS A 264 0.82 13.96 21.47
N GLY A 265 0.11 12.84 21.57
CA GLY A 265 -1.22 12.80 22.15
C GLY A 265 -1.55 11.42 22.70
N LYS A 266 -2.78 11.29 23.17
CA LYS A 266 -3.34 10.01 23.61
C LYS A 266 -4.77 9.88 23.14
N LEU A 267 -5.16 8.65 22.82
CA LEU A 267 -6.53 8.31 22.43
C LEU A 267 -7.04 7.18 23.31
N THR A 268 -8.29 7.30 23.79
CA THR A 268 -8.97 6.14 24.37
C THR A 268 -9.20 5.08 23.29
N ALA A 269 -9.46 3.83 23.68
CA ALA A 269 -9.78 2.76 22.73
C ALA A 269 -10.95 3.14 21.80
N ASP A 270 -12.01 3.75 22.35
CA ASP A 270 -13.17 4.19 21.57
C ASP A 270 -12.86 5.33 20.61
N GLN A 271 -12.07 6.32 21.05
CA GLN A 271 -11.63 7.41 20.18
C GLN A 271 -10.77 6.89 19.02
N PHE A 272 -9.87 5.94 19.32
CA PHE A 272 -9.04 5.29 18.31
C PHE A 272 -9.90 4.54 17.29
N ARG A 273 -10.83 3.69 17.75
CA ARG A 273 -11.77 2.95 16.88
C ARG A 273 -12.58 3.87 15.97
N LYS A 274 -13.12 4.98 16.51
CA LYS A 274 -13.89 5.96 15.73
C LYS A 274 -13.07 6.67 14.65
N LYS A 275 -11.79 6.87 14.90
CA LYS A 275 -10.85 7.49 13.95
C LYS A 275 -10.25 6.48 12.98
N LEU A 276 -10.30 5.18 13.27
CA LEU A 276 -9.62 4.17 12.48
C LEU A 276 -10.31 4.02 11.11
N LYS A 277 -9.59 4.34 10.04
CA LYS A 277 -10.10 4.22 8.66
C LYS A 277 -9.98 2.79 8.14
N GLU A 278 -8.85 2.16 8.44
CA GLU A 278 -8.50 0.81 8.02
C GLU A 278 -8.22 -0.03 9.25
N THR A 279 -8.70 -1.27 9.29
CA THR A 279 -8.42 -2.19 10.41
C THR A 279 -7.00 -2.74 10.41
N GLN A 280 -6.14 -2.24 9.51
CA GLN A 280 -4.78 -2.70 9.26
C GLN A 280 -3.78 -1.56 9.46
N GLY A 281 -2.58 -1.93 9.90
CA GLY A 281 -1.47 -0.99 10.10
C GLY A 281 -0.14 -1.70 9.93
N VAL A 282 0.94 -0.92 9.96
CA VAL A 282 2.31 -1.44 9.82
C VAL A 282 3.00 -1.34 11.17
N VAL A 283 3.28 -2.47 11.81
CA VAL A 283 4.12 -2.53 13.02
C VAL A 283 5.58 -2.56 12.60
N LEU A 284 6.40 -1.73 13.22
CA LEU A 284 7.82 -1.59 12.88
C LEU A 284 8.67 -2.42 13.83
N THR A 285 9.68 -3.09 13.29
CA THR A 285 10.67 -3.86 14.05
C THR A 285 12.07 -3.67 13.49
N ASP A 286 13.07 -3.89 14.34
CA ASP A 286 14.50 -3.88 14.02
C ASP A 286 14.99 -5.21 13.41
N ARG A 287 14.15 -6.25 13.49
CA ARG A 287 14.43 -7.60 12.99
C ARG A 287 13.17 -8.23 12.41
N PRO A 288 13.32 -9.19 11.47
CA PRO A 288 12.17 -9.92 10.98
C PRO A 288 11.52 -10.73 12.11
N LEU A 289 10.19 -10.83 12.08
CA LEU A 289 9.46 -11.69 12.98
C LEU A 289 9.57 -13.16 12.55
N PRO A 290 9.79 -14.09 13.48
CA PRO A 290 9.77 -15.51 13.16
C PRO A 290 8.32 -16.00 13.00
N THR A 291 8.06 -16.78 11.97
CA THR A 291 6.91 -17.70 11.96
C THR A 291 7.31 -18.93 12.77
N VAL A 292 6.48 -19.32 13.75
CA VAL A 292 6.78 -20.48 14.62
C VAL A 292 5.73 -21.57 14.50
N ASP A 293 6.21 -22.77 14.19
CA ASP A 293 5.45 -23.99 13.99
C ASP A 293 6.23 -25.23 14.48
N ALA A 294 5.79 -26.42 14.07
CA ALA A 294 6.41 -27.69 14.47
C ALA A 294 7.79 -27.96 13.83
N GLU A 295 8.10 -27.31 12.70
CA GLU A 295 9.36 -27.47 11.96
C GLU A 295 10.40 -26.42 12.37
N SER A 296 9.96 -25.35 13.02
CA SER A 296 10.79 -24.27 13.53
C SER A 296 11.85 -24.75 14.53
N PRO A 297 12.99 -24.06 14.67
CA PRO A 297 14.02 -24.42 15.64
C PRO A 297 13.48 -24.59 17.07
N ARG A 298 13.95 -25.63 17.78
CA ARG A 298 13.46 -25.97 19.14
C ARG A 298 13.50 -24.82 20.15
N PHE A 299 14.45 -23.88 20.02
CA PHE A 299 14.54 -22.76 20.96
C PHE A 299 13.37 -21.76 20.79
N LEU A 300 12.89 -21.53 19.56
CA LEU A 300 11.71 -20.69 19.31
C LEU A 300 10.43 -21.37 19.79
N GLN A 301 10.31 -22.68 19.54
CA GLN A 301 9.19 -23.48 20.04
C GLN A 301 9.10 -23.38 21.57
N LYS A 302 10.23 -23.59 22.27
CA LYS A 302 10.32 -23.47 23.73
C LYS A 302 9.92 -22.08 24.21
N GLN A 303 10.39 -21.02 23.55
CA GLN A 303 10.04 -19.64 23.90
C GLN A 303 8.53 -19.41 23.85
N VAL A 304 7.86 -19.85 22.77
CA VAL A 304 6.40 -19.74 22.64
C VAL A 304 5.70 -20.54 23.73
N GLN A 305 6.11 -21.79 23.97
CA GLN A 305 5.52 -22.63 25.01
C GLN A 305 5.71 -22.05 26.42
N GLU A 306 6.85 -21.43 26.71
CA GLU A 306 7.11 -20.75 27.97
C GLU A 306 6.20 -19.53 28.17
N ILE A 307 5.97 -18.73 27.12
CA ILE A 307 5.01 -17.63 27.16
C ILE A 307 3.59 -18.18 27.41
N LEU A 308 3.17 -19.20 26.68
CA LEU A 308 1.83 -19.80 26.83
C LEU A 308 1.62 -20.44 28.21
N LEU A 309 2.65 -21.06 28.77
CA LEU A 309 2.62 -21.59 30.14
C LEU A 309 2.48 -20.47 31.16
N HIS A 310 3.27 -19.40 31.01
CA HIS A 310 3.19 -18.23 31.88
C HIS A 310 1.80 -17.57 31.80
N GLU A 311 1.25 -17.43 30.60
CA GLU A 311 -0.09 -16.86 30.34
C GLU A 311 -1.23 -17.85 30.67
N LYS A 312 -0.92 -19.02 31.26
CA LYS A 312 -1.86 -20.05 31.71
C LYS A 312 -2.72 -20.70 30.60
N TYR A 313 -2.29 -20.62 29.35
CA TYR A 313 -2.88 -21.40 28.25
C TYR A 313 -2.35 -22.83 28.19
N LEU A 314 -1.14 -23.07 28.72
CA LEU A 314 -0.59 -24.39 28.96
C LEU A 314 -0.56 -24.70 30.46
N LYS A 315 -0.75 -25.98 30.81
CA LYS A 315 -0.61 -26.48 32.20
C LYS A 315 0.83 -26.89 32.52
N GLU A 316 1.49 -27.46 31.53
CA GLU A 316 2.89 -27.89 31.58
C GLU A 316 3.54 -27.62 30.22
N ARG A 317 4.87 -27.52 30.18
CA ARG A 317 5.62 -27.31 28.94
C ARG A 317 5.83 -28.65 28.23
N PRO A 318 5.22 -28.88 27.05
CA PRO A 318 5.45 -30.10 26.28
C PRO A 318 6.90 -30.18 25.81
N SER A 319 7.41 -31.39 25.58
CA SER A 319 8.78 -31.59 25.09
C SER A 319 8.95 -31.22 23.61
N ASN A 320 7.87 -31.30 22.83
CA ASN A 320 7.82 -30.99 21.39
C ASN A 320 6.59 -30.12 21.06
N TRP A 321 6.55 -29.54 19.87
CA TRP A 321 5.37 -28.84 19.37
C TRP A 321 4.22 -29.80 18.98
N ASP A 322 3.37 -30.10 19.96
CA ASP A 322 2.30 -31.09 19.82
C ASP A 322 0.88 -30.47 19.75
N ASN A 323 -0.14 -31.33 19.87
CA ASN A 323 -1.54 -30.90 19.87
C ASN A 323 -1.90 -29.99 21.04
N SER A 324 -1.23 -30.13 22.19
CA SER A 324 -1.49 -29.28 23.36
C SER A 324 -0.98 -27.86 23.13
N THR A 325 0.21 -27.71 22.52
CA THR A 325 0.76 -26.40 22.13
C THR A 325 -0.15 -25.70 21.11
N ARG A 326 -0.61 -26.44 20.09
CA ARG A 326 -1.54 -25.92 19.08
C ARG A 326 -2.89 -25.50 19.69
N ALA A 327 -3.42 -26.28 20.62
CA ALA A 327 -4.68 -25.95 21.29
C ALA A 327 -4.54 -24.71 22.17
N ALA A 328 -3.44 -24.58 22.92
CA ALA A 328 -3.13 -23.40 23.72
C ALA A 328 -3.01 -22.13 22.85
N LEU A 329 -2.33 -22.23 21.70
CA LEU A 329 -2.25 -21.13 20.73
C LEU A 329 -3.62 -20.72 20.20
N LYS A 330 -4.47 -21.69 19.83
CA LYS A 330 -5.84 -21.38 19.39
C LYS A 330 -6.64 -20.67 20.47
N ALA A 331 -6.52 -21.11 21.73
CA ALA A 331 -7.19 -20.44 22.85
C ALA A 331 -6.71 -18.99 23.02
N PHE A 332 -5.39 -18.75 22.94
CA PHE A 332 -4.81 -17.41 22.94
C PHE A 332 -5.35 -16.56 21.77
N GLN A 333 -5.33 -17.09 20.56
CA GLN A 333 -5.79 -16.39 19.35
C GLN A 333 -7.27 -16.01 19.43
N ILE A 334 -8.13 -16.92 19.93
CA ILE A 334 -9.55 -16.66 20.15
C ILE A 334 -9.75 -15.51 21.15
N GLN A 335 -9.03 -15.52 22.28
CA GLN A 335 -9.13 -14.46 23.28
C GLN A 335 -8.74 -13.09 22.71
N TRP A 336 -7.71 -13.05 21.87
CA TRP A 336 -7.23 -11.84 21.21
C TRP A 336 -7.97 -11.53 19.90
N LYS A 337 -9.05 -12.24 19.58
CA LYS A 337 -9.90 -12.00 18.39
C LYS A 337 -9.11 -12.01 17.07
N ILE A 338 -8.11 -12.88 16.98
CA ILE A 338 -7.35 -13.14 15.75
C ILE A 338 -7.63 -14.57 15.24
N PRO A 339 -7.35 -14.89 13.96
CA PRO A 339 -7.63 -16.22 13.41
C PRO A 339 -6.99 -17.35 14.23
N ALA A 340 -7.80 -18.33 14.66
CA ALA A 340 -7.39 -19.44 15.52
C ALA A 340 -6.70 -20.57 14.73
N THR A 341 -5.57 -20.28 14.11
CA THR A 341 -4.81 -21.22 13.26
C THR A 341 -4.07 -22.28 14.07
N GLY A 342 -3.68 -21.96 15.31
CA GLY A 342 -2.75 -22.78 16.10
C GLY A 342 -1.29 -22.71 15.61
N GLN A 343 -0.99 -21.74 14.76
CA GLN A 343 0.36 -21.39 14.29
C GLN A 343 0.69 -19.97 14.78
N VAL A 344 1.98 -19.66 14.95
CA VAL A 344 2.40 -18.31 15.34
C VAL A 344 2.77 -17.51 14.11
N ASP A 345 1.81 -16.72 13.63
CA ASP A 345 2.01 -15.70 12.60
C ASP A 345 2.57 -14.39 13.19
N ASP A 346 2.83 -13.40 12.33
CA ASP A 346 3.39 -12.10 12.73
C ASP A 346 2.60 -11.43 13.86
N LEU A 347 1.26 -11.38 13.74
CA LEU A 347 0.41 -10.75 14.75
C LEU A 347 0.39 -11.57 16.06
N THR A 348 0.30 -12.89 15.98
CA THR A 348 0.37 -13.78 17.14
C THR A 348 1.70 -13.59 17.87
N TRP A 349 2.82 -13.55 17.13
CA TRP A 349 4.15 -13.34 17.70
C TRP A 349 4.25 -11.98 18.40
N LEU A 350 3.77 -10.92 17.77
CA LEU A 350 3.79 -9.57 18.34
C LEU A 350 2.96 -9.48 19.63
N LEU A 351 1.81 -10.14 19.70
CA LEU A 351 0.96 -10.16 20.90
C LEU A 351 1.55 -11.01 22.04
N LEU A 352 2.18 -12.14 21.69
CA LEU A 352 2.87 -13.01 22.65
C LEU A 352 4.09 -12.34 23.25
N THR A 353 4.88 -11.64 22.43
CA THR A 353 6.16 -11.02 22.82
C THR A 353 6.04 -9.55 23.21
N GLY A 354 4.84 -8.99 23.19
CA GLY A 354 4.57 -7.64 23.67
C GLY A 354 4.97 -7.49 25.15
N PRO A 355 5.54 -6.34 25.57
CA PRO A 355 5.76 -6.05 26.97
C PRO A 355 4.47 -6.23 27.75
N LYS A 356 4.54 -6.92 28.89
CA LYS A 356 3.40 -6.96 29.81
C LYS A 356 3.11 -5.52 30.24
N GLN A 357 1.93 -4.99 29.90
CA GLN A 357 1.29 -4.09 30.83
C GLN A 357 1.15 -4.89 32.13
N LYS A 358 1.76 -4.42 33.23
CA LYS A 358 1.36 -4.86 34.56
C LYS A 358 -0.12 -4.51 34.71
N MET A 359 -1.01 -5.40 34.28
CA MET A 359 -2.41 -5.35 34.67
C MET A 359 -2.47 -5.86 36.10
N ASP A 360 -1.99 -5.04 37.03
CA ASP A 360 -2.35 -5.13 38.45
C ASP A 360 -3.81 -4.66 38.58
N HIS A 361 -4.74 -5.42 38.02
CA HIS A 361 -6.12 -5.45 38.49
C HIS A 361 -6.26 -6.65 39.43
N ASN A 362 -5.54 -6.57 40.55
CA ASN A 362 -6.11 -7.06 41.80
C ASN A 362 -6.97 -5.91 42.33
N GLU A 363 -8.23 -5.92 41.92
CA GLU A 363 -9.29 -5.35 42.74
C GLU A 363 -9.33 -6.19 44.03
N ASN A 364 -9.06 -5.54 45.16
CA ASN A 364 -9.50 -5.99 46.48
C ASN A 364 -11.00 -5.73 46.62
#